data_AF-A0AAN6UFP3-F1
#
_entry.id   AF-A0AAN6UFP3-F1
#
_cell.length_a   1.000
_cell.length_b   1.000
_cell.length_c   1.000
_cell.angle_alpha   90.00
_cell.angle_beta   90.00
_cell.angle_gamma   90.00
#
_symmetry.space_group_name_H-M   'P 1'
#
loop_
_entity.id
_entity.type
_entity.pdbx_description
1 polymer ?
#
loop_
_entity_poly.entity_id
_entity_poly.type
_entity_poly.pdbx_seq_one_letter_code
_entity_poly.pdbx_strand_id
1 'polypeptide(L)'
;MRRDLEQGLPRLPTYDDAEEEEDDRQALGKARTAYVTADDLDEEDAALDEFNALPADERLRRVVQHLRDEHHYCFWCKFTYPDDTMDGCPGLTEEDHD
;
A
#
# COMPACT_ATOMS: atom_id res chain seq x y z
N MET A 1 2.92 -16.41 -14.40
CA MET A 1 2.25 -15.15 -14.03
C MET A 1 2.40 -14.01 -15.05
N ARG A 2 3.44 -13.96 -15.91
CA ARG A 2 3.51 -12.97 -17.01
C ARG A 2 2.37 -13.09 -18.04
N ARG A 3 1.84 -14.29 -18.23
CA ARG A 3 0.87 -14.63 -19.28
C ARG A 3 -0.58 -14.26 -18.95
N ASP A 4 -0.89 -14.06 -17.68
CA ASP A 4 -2.27 -13.86 -17.20
C ASP A 4 -2.68 -12.38 -17.29
N LEU A 5 -1.73 -11.46 -17.12
CA LEU A 5 -1.92 -10.01 -17.32
C LEU A 5 -2.17 -9.64 -18.80
N GLU A 6 -1.53 -10.35 -19.74
CA GLU A 6 -1.69 -10.09 -21.19
C GLU A 6 -3.02 -10.61 -21.75
N GLN A 7 -3.71 -11.50 -21.03
CA GLN A 7 -4.93 -12.18 -21.51
C GLN A 7 -6.22 -11.68 -20.84
N GLY A 8 -6.13 -10.86 -19.79
CA GLY A 8 -7.29 -10.42 -19.00
C GLY A 8 -8.06 -9.21 -19.53
N LEU A 9 -7.52 -8.47 -20.50
CA LEU A 9 -8.22 -7.33 -21.10
C LEU A 9 -9.10 -7.83 -22.24
N PRO A 10 -10.45 -7.67 -22.19
CA PRO A 10 -11.30 -8.01 -23.30
C PRO A 10 -10.80 -7.22 -24.51
N ARG A 11 -10.41 -7.92 -25.60
CA ARG A 11 -10.04 -7.25 -26.86
C ARG A 11 -11.31 -6.66 -27.45
N LEU A 12 -11.71 -5.51 -26.92
CA LEU A 12 -12.72 -4.64 -27.48
C LEU A 12 -12.41 -4.45 -28.98
N PRO A 13 -13.42 -4.43 -29.86
CA PRO A 13 -13.21 -4.12 -31.26
C PRO A 13 -12.31 -2.90 -31.38
N THR A 14 -11.19 -3.02 -32.10
CA THR A 14 -10.21 -1.94 -32.24
C THR A 14 -10.83 -0.84 -33.08
N TYR A 15 -11.51 0.11 -32.43
CA TYR A 15 -11.95 1.35 -33.05
C TYR A 15 -10.69 2.18 -33.31
N ASP A 16 -10.28 2.17 -34.58
CA ASP A 16 -9.13 2.90 -35.09
C ASP A 16 -9.67 4.21 -35.67
N ASP A 17 -9.63 5.27 -34.87
CA ASP A 17 -10.10 6.60 -35.25
C ASP A 17 -8.91 7.40 -35.78
N ALA A 18 -9.03 7.88 -37.01
CA ALA A 18 -7.97 8.66 -37.65
C ALA A 18 -7.87 10.09 -37.08
N GLU A 19 -8.87 10.54 -36.32
CA GLU A 19 -8.90 11.85 -35.66
C GLU A 19 -8.47 11.78 -34.17
N GLU A 20 -8.04 10.61 -33.69
CA GLU A 20 -7.64 10.43 -32.28
C GLU A 20 -6.44 11.29 -31.90
N GLU A 21 -6.61 12.17 -30.89
CA GLU A 21 -5.53 13.02 -30.40
C GLU A 21 -4.62 12.28 -29.41
N GLU A 22 -3.55 12.94 -28.94
CA GLU A 22 -2.63 12.35 -27.96
C GLU A 22 -3.31 12.04 -26.62
N ASP A 23 -4.18 12.93 -26.14
CA ASP A 23 -4.91 12.76 -24.89
C ASP A 23 -5.92 11.59 -24.98
N ASP A 24 -6.60 11.45 -26.12
CA ASP A 24 -7.51 10.34 -26.40
C ASP A 24 -6.77 8.98 -26.35
N ARG A 25 -5.57 8.92 -26.95
CA ARG A 25 -4.72 7.71 -26.93
C ARG A 25 -4.27 7.36 -25.51
N GLN A 26 -4.03 8.36 -24.68
CA GLN A 26 -3.67 8.17 -23.28
C GLN A 26 -4.86 7.66 -22.47
N ALA A 27 -6.04 8.27 -22.62
CA ALA A 27 -7.27 7.89 -21.93
C ALA A 27 -7.76 6.48 -22.34
N LEU A 28 -7.60 6.11 -23.61
CA LEU A 28 -7.96 4.79 -24.14
C LEU A 28 -6.91 3.70 -23.83
N GLY A 29 -5.82 4.03 -23.15
CA GLY A 29 -4.74 3.09 -22.83
C GLY A 29 -4.03 2.54 -24.07
N LYS A 30 -4.16 3.22 -25.22
CA LYS A 30 -3.45 2.89 -26.46
C LYS A 30 -2.00 3.41 -26.43
N ALA A 31 -1.75 4.44 -25.63
CA ALA A 31 -0.40 4.82 -25.25
C ALA A 31 0.24 3.69 -24.43
N ARG A 32 1.39 3.16 -24.88
CA ARG A 32 2.15 2.16 -24.13
C ARG A 32 2.60 2.81 -22.83
N THR A 33 1.91 2.53 -21.73
CA THR A 33 2.40 2.87 -20.40
C THR A 33 3.70 2.10 -20.19
N ALA A 34 4.81 2.83 -20.20
CA ALA A 34 6.08 2.28 -19.76
C ALA A 34 5.94 2.07 -18.25
N TYR A 35 5.55 0.87 -17.85
CA TYR A 35 5.75 0.44 -16.47
C TYR A 35 7.25 0.48 -16.21
N VAL A 36 7.70 1.50 -15.49
CA VAL A 36 9.03 1.52 -14.91
C VAL A 36 9.01 0.43 -13.85
N THR A 37 9.55 -0.74 -14.18
CA THR A 37 9.92 -1.72 -13.17
C THR A 37 10.96 -1.02 -12.31
N ALA A 38 10.64 -0.81 -11.02
CA ALA A 38 11.64 -0.39 -10.06
C ALA A 38 12.65 -1.55 -9.95
N ASP A 39 13.74 -1.47 -10.71
CA ASP A 39 14.86 -2.42 -10.71
C ASP A 39 15.57 -2.46 -9.33
N ASP A 40 15.30 -1.49 -8.45
CA ASP A 40 15.89 -1.36 -7.12
C ASP A 40 15.11 -2.11 -6.01
N LEU A 41 14.16 -3.00 -6.36
CA LEU A 41 13.49 -3.87 -5.36
C LEU A 41 14.32 -5.10 -4.96
N ASP A 42 15.51 -5.28 -5.54
CA ASP A 42 16.43 -6.39 -5.26
C ASP A 42 17.41 -6.08 -4.11
N GLU A 43 17.31 -4.93 -3.43
CA GLU A 43 18.05 -4.71 -2.18
C GLU A 43 17.47 -5.57 -1.06
N GLU A 44 18.19 -6.63 -0.70
CA GLU A 44 17.88 -7.51 0.44
C GLU A 44 17.93 -6.71 1.76
N ASP A 45 16.79 -6.18 2.18
CA ASP A 45 16.61 -5.58 3.51
C ASP A 45 16.45 -6.69 4.56
N ALA A 46 17.58 -7.13 5.09
CA ALA A 46 17.62 -8.16 6.13
C ALA A 46 16.79 -7.79 7.38
N ALA A 47 16.66 -6.49 7.71
CA ALA A 47 15.86 -6.07 8.86
C ALA A 47 14.36 -6.21 8.58
N LEU A 48 13.93 -5.92 7.36
CA LEU A 48 12.55 -6.15 6.91
C LEU A 48 12.22 -7.65 6.86
N ASP A 49 13.17 -8.48 6.42
CA ASP A 49 13.00 -9.94 6.41
C ASP A 49 12.87 -10.51 7.83
N GLU A 50 13.73 -10.08 8.76
CA GLU A 50 13.63 -10.43 10.18
C GLU A 50 12.29 -10.01 10.77
N PHE A 51 11.80 -8.81 10.43
CA PHE A 51 10.48 -8.35 10.85
C PHE A 51 9.35 -9.19 10.26
N ASN A 52 9.41 -9.52 8.98
CA ASN A 52 8.39 -10.32 8.30
C ASN A 52 8.36 -11.78 8.78
N ALA A 53 9.47 -12.29 9.29
CA ALA A 53 9.56 -13.62 9.90
C ALA A 53 8.89 -13.70 11.28
N LEU A 54 8.58 -12.57 11.93
CA LEU A 54 7.87 -12.54 13.21
C LEU A 54 6.43 -13.03 13.07
N PRO A 55 5.84 -13.59 14.14
CA PRO A 55 4.43 -13.96 14.12
C PRO A 55 3.54 -12.71 13.97
N ALA A 56 2.35 -12.90 13.40
CA ALA A 56 1.49 -11.78 13.01
C ALA A 56 1.09 -10.87 14.18
N ASP A 57 0.89 -11.44 15.37
CA ASP A 57 0.58 -10.69 16.60
C ASP A 57 1.74 -9.79 17.03
N GLU A 58 2.98 -10.29 16.95
CA GLU A 58 4.17 -9.51 17.30
C GLU A 58 4.43 -8.38 16.29
N ARG A 59 4.23 -8.67 14.99
CA ARG A 59 4.32 -7.64 13.94
C ARG A 59 3.32 -6.53 14.18
N LEU A 60 2.08 -6.88 14.49
CA LEU A 60 1.03 -5.91 14.79
C LEU A 60 1.39 -5.07 16.01
N ARG A 61 1.83 -5.69 17.11
CA ARG A 61 2.24 -4.97 18.33
C ARG A 61 3.34 -3.95 18.05
N ARG A 62 4.37 -4.32 17.30
CA ARG A 62 5.47 -3.41 16.94
C ARG A 62 5.00 -2.23 16.10
N VAL A 63 4.14 -2.48 15.11
CA VAL A 63 3.58 -1.41 14.27
C VAL A 63 2.69 -0.48 15.07
N VAL A 64 1.79 -1.02 15.90
CA VAL A 64 0.90 -0.21 16.74
C VAL A 64 1.72 0.63 17.72
N GLN A 65 2.75 0.06 18.35
CA GLN A 65 3.65 0.81 19.23
C GLN A 65 4.34 1.96 18.48
N HIS A 66 4.92 1.67 17.31
CA HIS A 66 5.60 2.68 16.49
C HIS A 66 4.66 3.83 16.09
N LEU A 67 3.41 3.52 15.72
CA LEU A 67 2.40 4.54 15.39
C LEU A 67 2.08 5.45 16.58
N ARG A 68 2.11 4.93 17.81
CA ARG A 68 1.89 5.72 19.01
C ARG A 68 3.09 6.60 19.33
N ASP A 69 4.28 6.02 19.28
CA ASP A 69 5.51 6.69 19.71
C ASP A 69 5.91 7.81 18.72
N GLU A 70 5.82 7.55 17.41
CA GLU A 70 6.27 8.51 16.39
C GLU A 70 5.16 9.44 15.87
N HIS A 71 3.91 9.00 15.96
CA HIS A 71 2.78 9.71 15.35
C HIS A 71 1.65 10.03 16.32
N HIS A 72 1.78 9.68 17.61
CA HIS A 72 0.73 9.82 18.61
C HIS A 72 -0.61 9.24 18.11
N TYR A 73 -0.56 8.17 17.31
CA TYR A 73 -1.72 7.61 16.65
C TYR A 73 -2.10 6.28 17.28
N CYS A 74 -3.34 6.18 17.76
CA CYS A 74 -3.90 4.89 18.17
C CYS A 74 -4.65 4.26 17.01
N PHE A 75 -4.17 3.08 16.58
CA PHE A 75 -4.82 2.26 15.55
C PHE A 75 -6.25 1.86 15.94
N TRP A 76 -6.48 1.53 17.21
CA TRP A 76 -7.77 1.05 17.71
C TRP A 76 -8.79 2.19 17.87
N CYS A 77 -8.39 3.32 18.45
CA CYS A 77 -9.24 4.53 18.50
C CYS A 77 -9.43 5.16 17.12
N LYS A 78 -8.54 4.86 16.16
CA LYS A 78 -8.47 5.48 14.83
C LYS A 78 -8.32 7.00 14.92
N PHE A 79 -7.53 7.46 15.88
CA PHE A 79 -7.39 8.87 16.21
C PHE A 79 -5.92 9.24 16.45
N THR A 80 -5.53 10.41 15.95
CA THR A 80 -4.23 11.04 16.20
C THR A 80 -4.36 12.02 17.36
N TYR A 81 -3.59 11.79 18.42
CA TYR A 81 -3.57 12.61 19.62
C TYR A 81 -2.64 13.81 19.45
N PRO A 82 -2.91 14.91 20.17
CA PRO A 82 -2.10 16.13 20.07
C PRO A 82 -0.70 15.98 20.66
N ASP A 83 -0.51 15.06 21.60
CA ASP A 83 0.74 14.85 22.34
C ASP A 83 0.97 13.36 22.65
N ASP A 84 2.16 13.08 23.18
CA ASP A 84 2.68 11.77 23.54
C ASP A 84 1.96 11.12 24.73
N THR A 85 1.23 11.92 25.54
CA THR A 85 0.45 11.38 26.64
C THR A 85 -0.75 10.57 26.14
N MET A 86 -1.22 10.89 24.93
CA MET A 86 -2.39 10.27 24.30
C MET A 86 -3.61 10.25 25.23
N ASP A 87 -3.86 11.37 25.90
CA ASP A 87 -4.87 11.47 26.96
C ASP A 87 -6.26 11.04 26.48
N GLY A 88 -6.89 10.12 27.23
CA GLY A 88 -8.16 9.48 26.86
C GLY A 88 -8.05 8.24 25.98
N CYS A 89 -6.85 7.75 25.65
CA CYS A 89 -6.69 6.43 25.03
C CYS A 89 -6.82 5.29 26.07
N PRO A 90 -7.70 4.28 25.86
CA PRO A 90 -7.91 3.19 26.81
C PRO A 90 -6.68 2.30 27.06
N GLY A 91 -5.83 2.12 26.04
CA GLY A 91 -4.65 1.27 26.15
C GLY A 91 -3.96 1.03 24.81
N LEU A 92 -3.19 -0.06 24.73
CA LEU A 92 -2.37 -0.42 23.58
C LEU A 92 -2.99 -1.57 22.76
N THR A 93 -3.77 -2.41 23.42
CA THR A 93 -4.30 -3.65 22.84
C THR A 93 -5.74 -3.47 22.38
N GLU A 94 -6.21 -4.36 21.49
CA GLU A 94 -7.61 -4.37 21.05
C GLU A 94 -8.58 -4.49 22.24
N GLU A 95 -8.24 -5.36 23.21
CA GLU A 95 -9.04 -5.65 24.41
C GLU A 95 -9.27 -4.40 25.28
N ASP A 96 -8.35 -3.43 25.25
CA ASP A 96 -8.52 -2.18 25.98
C ASP A 96 -9.63 -1.29 25.37
N HIS A 97 -10.00 -1.54 24.10
CA HIS A 97 -10.91 -0.74 23.29
C HIS A 97 -12.26 -1.42 22.99
N ASP A 98 -12.53 -2.55 23.64
CA ASP A 98 -13.78 -3.32 23.53
C ASP A 98 -14.96 -2.68 24.30
#